data_AF-A0A7C5H6T5-F1
#
_entry.id   AF-A0A7C5H6T5-F1
#
_cell.length_a   1.000
_cell.length_b   1.000
_cell.length_c   1.000
_cell.angle_alpha   90.00
_cell.angle_beta   90.00
_cell.angle_gamma   90.00
#
_symmetry.space_group_name_H-M   'P 1'
#
loop_
_entity.id
_entity.type
_entity.pdbx_description
1 polymer ?
#
loop_
_entity_poly.entity_id
_entity_poly.type
_entity_poly.pdbx_seq_one_letter_code
_entity_poly.pdbx_strand_id
1 'polypeptide(L)'
;MFRIILSILIFICIILYTINTFFLQGKNTENIIEVLLVTQSNVNLIGQNVKAAYESVLEEEGVPFKWITHGDLWRKTPAEALKYNNTIIFPDYLTQNIPFEFSVWVEDFVDLGGNVFIVYNCGTMHKNGSYREKAVFTRLLGLNYITYNKYKSLAFQMANVRLKDKSSVDFLELPLGKLDQLSTITGYQYGKLSYPVAKVDVNHVDNKDILVYSVYEDGKILPNTFRKKSGLGNVMFANLALGYLKAYGTDDLILRSYLRAFLFKTSSIPHLDRAPYHKGGIVLNWHIDDWRERTNFYIYQKNGIIRKNLHQSIHITAGDYLFEPGDTLGFNAAKYPYVVRDMIKFGTIGSHGGWAHNWFTTQLKKNKLTNDQLAYYVDINNKVLSLITNYDIREYAAPTGIHIQPFLTKHLEKRNFLAYYYPGDLGSVPNRTFFKGKMVSEKVIAFPVMPYREIVSVQEFADNNISASE
;
A
#
# COMPACT_ATOMS: atom_id res chain seq x y z
N MET A 1 -37.63 -2.60 62.88
CA MET A 1 -36.16 -2.78 62.96
C MET A 1 -35.61 -3.59 61.78
N PHE A 2 -36.10 -4.81 61.53
CA PHE A 2 -35.64 -5.68 60.43
C PHE A 2 -35.69 -5.04 59.03
N ARG A 3 -36.79 -4.35 58.67
CA ARG A 3 -36.92 -3.68 57.37
C ARG A 3 -35.91 -2.55 57.14
N ILE A 4 -35.58 -1.81 58.20
CA ILE A 4 -34.61 -0.69 58.12
C ILE A 4 -33.19 -1.25 57.92
N ILE A 5 -32.84 -2.31 58.64
CA ILE A 5 -31.55 -2.99 58.50
C ILE A 5 -31.40 -3.57 57.09
N LEU A 6 -32.46 -4.18 56.54
CA LEU A 6 -32.45 -4.73 55.18
C LEU A 6 -32.28 -3.63 54.12
N SER A 7 -32.96 -2.49 54.27
CA SER A 7 -32.82 -1.35 53.34
C SER A 7 -31.40 -0.74 53.38
N ILE A 8 -30.79 -0.64 54.56
CA ILE A 8 -29.40 -0.16 54.71
C ILE A 8 -28.42 -1.14 54.06
N LEU A 9 -28.62 -2.45 54.24
CA LEU A 9 -27.78 -3.48 53.61
C LEU A 9 -27.87 -3.43 52.08
N ILE A 10 -29.09 -3.28 51.52
CA ILE A 10 -29.27 -3.14 50.07
C ILE A 10 -28.55 -1.88 49.55
N PHE A 11 -28.68 -0.75 50.26
CA PHE A 11 -28.03 0.50 49.87
C PHE A 11 -26.49 0.40 49.90
N ILE A 12 -25.94 -0.25 50.93
CA ILE A 12 -24.50 -0.51 51.03
C ILE A 12 -24.03 -1.45 49.92
N CYS A 13 -24.78 -2.51 49.61
CA CYS A 13 -24.46 -3.40 48.50
C CYS A 13 -24.48 -2.68 47.15
N ILE A 14 -25.42 -1.77 46.93
CA ILE A 14 -25.47 -0.94 45.72
C ILE A 14 -24.24 -0.04 45.66
N ILE A 15 -23.90 0.68 46.73
CA ILE A 15 -22.71 1.55 46.79
C ILE A 15 -21.42 0.75 46.54
N LEU A 16 -21.27 -0.40 47.18
CA LEU A 16 -20.10 -1.26 46.99
C LEU A 16 -20.04 -1.80 45.56
N TYR A 17 -21.17 -2.13 44.95
CA TYR A 17 -21.24 -2.53 43.55
C TYR A 17 -20.85 -1.37 42.62
N THR A 18 -21.36 -0.15 42.82
CA THR A 18 -20.98 1.01 42.00
C THR A 18 -19.50 1.35 42.15
N ILE A 19 -18.99 1.37 43.39
CA ILE A 19 -17.56 1.59 43.67
C ILE A 19 -16.72 0.51 42.98
N ASN A 20 -17.09 -0.76 43.10
CA ASN A 20 -16.34 -1.85 42.47
C ASN A 20 -16.41 -1.78 40.94
N THR A 21 -17.56 -1.46 40.34
CA THR A 21 -17.66 -1.25 38.88
C THR A 21 -16.84 -0.05 38.40
N PHE A 22 -16.76 1.03 39.18
CA PHE A 22 -15.92 2.20 38.88
C PHE A 22 -14.43 1.86 38.99
N PHE A 23 -14.01 1.11 40.00
CA PHE A 23 -12.62 0.64 40.13
C PHE A 23 -12.24 -0.44 39.11
N LEU A 24 -13.17 -1.31 38.70
CA LEU A 24 -12.95 -2.30 37.65
C LEU A 24 -12.88 -1.65 36.27
N GLN A 25 -13.69 -0.62 35.99
CA GLN A 25 -13.53 0.22 34.79
C GLN A 25 -12.24 1.04 34.83
N GLY A 26 -11.81 1.50 36.01
CA GLY A 26 -10.55 2.22 36.20
C GLY A 26 -9.29 1.35 36.17
N LYS A 27 -9.42 0.02 36.35
CA LYS A 27 -8.28 -0.93 36.33
C LYS A 27 -7.96 -1.52 34.96
N ASN A 28 -8.81 -1.30 33.95
CA ASN A 28 -8.57 -1.73 32.58
C ASN A 28 -7.89 -0.65 31.72
N THR A 29 -7.03 0.18 32.33
CA THR A 29 -6.09 1.02 31.58
C THR A 29 -4.81 0.23 31.36
N GLU A 30 -4.89 -0.91 30.68
CA GLU A 30 -3.73 -1.33 29.91
C GLU A 30 -3.44 -0.19 28.95
N ASN A 31 -2.20 0.30 28.93
CA ASN A 31 -1.78 1.31 27.97
C ASN A 31 -1.85 0.68 26.57
N ILE A 32 -3.03 0.68 25.96
CA ILE A 32 -3.21 0.21 24.59
C ILE A 32 -2.48 1.22 23.72
N ILE A 33 -1.36 0.79 23.14
CA ILE A 33 -0.58 1.61 22.22
C ILE A 33 -1.32 1.61 20.89
N GLU A 34 -2.08 2.68 20.63
CA GLU A 34 -2.82 2.88 19.39
C GLU A 34 -2.32 4.15 18.67
N VAL A 35 -2.46 4.15 17.35
CA VAL A 35 -2.30 5.35 16.53
C VAL A 35 -3.67 6.00 16.33
N LEU A 36 -3.79 7.30 16.58
CA LEU A 36 -5.03 8.02 16.31
C LEU A 36 -5.06 8.52 14.87
N LEU A 37 -6.05 8.11 14.10
CA LEU A 37 -6.35 8.67 12.79
C LEU A 37 -7.54 9.61 12.89
N VAL A 38 -7.30 10.89 12.56
CA VAL A 38 -8.33 11.93 12.65
C VAL A 38 -9.26 11.86 11.44
N THR A 39 -10.55 12.02 11.68
CA THR A 39 -11.56 12.09 10.63
C THR A 39 -12.64 13.14 10.93
N GLN A 40 -13.45 13.44 9.93
CA GLN A 40 -14.67 14.23 10.07
C GLN A 40 -15.86 13.32 10.41
N SER A 41 -16.88 13.85 11.09
CA SER A 41 -18.04 13.05 11.53
C SER A 41 -18.82 12.43 10.36
N ASN A 42 -18.91 13.12 9.23
CA ASN A 42 -19.62 12.65 8.04
C ASN A 42 -18.65 12.53 6.88
N VAL A 43 -18.37 11.29 6.48
CA VAL A 43 -17.45 10.97 5.39
C VAL A 43 -18.25 10.41 4.22
N ASN A 44 -18.10 11.02 3.04
CA ASN A 44 -18.71 10.51 1.80
C ASN A 44 -18.01 9.24 1.30
N LEU A 45 -18.45 8.70 0.17
CA LEU A 45 -17.89 7.46 -0.39
C LEU A 45 -16.38 7.54 -0.68
N ILE A 46 -15.88 8.67 -1.18
CA ILE A 46 -14.44 8.83 -1.47
C ILE A 46 -13.65 8.75 -0.16
N GLY A 47 -14.10 9.43 0.88
CA GLY A 47 -13.41 9.37 2.16
C GLY A 47 -13.52 7.99 2.82
N GLN A 48 -14.64 7.27 2.67
CA GLN A 48 -14.74 5.88 3.16
C GLN A 48 -13.72 4.96 2.46
N ASN A 49 -13.52 5.16 1.16
CA ASN A 49 -12.53 4.42 0.39
C ASN A 49 -11.09 4.76 0.78
N VAL A 50 -10.80 6.05 1.03
CA VAL A 50 -9.50 6.50 1.57
C VAL A 50 -9.26 5.92 2.97
N LYS A 51 -10.29 5.92 3.82
CA LYS A 51 -10.25 5.29 5.15
C LYS A 51 -9.86 3.82 5.04
N ALA A 52 -10.53 3.04 4.19
CA ALA A 52 -10.22 1.63 3.98
C ALA A 52 -8.79 1.40 3.47
N ALA A 53 -8.23 2.32 2.66
CA ALA A 53 -6.85 2.23 2.21
C ALA A 53 -5.83 2.38 3.35
N TYR A 54 -6.05 3.33 4.27
CA TYR A 54 -5.23 3.47 5.49
C TYR A 54 -5.35 2.24 6.40
N GLU A 55 -6.58 1.78 6.66
CA GLU A 55 -6.85 0.59 7.47
C GLU A 55 -6.11 -0.63 6.90
N SER A 56 -6.19 -0.82 5.57
CA SER A 56 -5.52 -1.93 4.89
C SER A 56 -4.01 -1.96 5.13
N VAL A 57 -3.34 -0.81 5.03
CA VAL A 57 -1.88 -0.75 5.24
C VAL A 57 -1.53 -0.93 6.71
N LEU A 58 -2.26 -0.29 7.62
CA LEU A 58 -1.98 -0.39 9.06
C LEU A 58 -2.17 -1.81 9.58
N GLU A 59 -3.22 -2.50 9.14
CA GLU A 59 -3.45 -3.92 9.45
C GLU A 59 -2.33 -4.83 8.91
N GLU A 60 -1.90 -4.61 7.66
CA GLU A 60 -0.81 -5.39 7.04
C GLU A 60 0.56 -5.14 7.67
N GLU A 61 0.76 -3.95 8.24
CA GLU A 61 1.97 -3.60 9.00
C GLU A 61 1.82 -3.91 10.51
N GLY A 62 0.71 -4.54 10.93
CA GLY A 62 0.52 -4.97 12.32
C GLY A 62 0.47 -3.81 13.33
N VAL A 63 -0.09 -2.67 12.92
CA VAL A 63 -0.19 -1.45 13.75
C VAL A 63 -1.60 -1.32 14.32
N PRO A 64 -1.78 -1.30 15.66
CA PRO A 64 -3.06 -0.98 16.28
C PRO A 64 -3.42 0.50 16.04
N PHE A 65 -4.67 0.76 15.63
CA PHE A 65 -5.12 2.11 15.33
C PHE A 65 -6.58 2.35 15.71
N LYS A 66 -6.92 3.63 15.85
CA LYS A 66 -8.28 4.07 16.13
C LYS A 66 -8.63 5.32 15.37
N TRP A 67 -9.80 5.30 14.73
CA TRP A 67 -10.41 6.49 14.15
C TRP A 67 -11.06 7.34 15.23
N ILE A 68 -10.78 8.65 15.20
CA ILE A 68 -11.38 9.62 16.11
C ILE A 68 -11.83 10.85 15.33
N THR A 69 -13.01 11.39 15.65
CA THR A 69 -13.42 12.65 15.02
C THR A 69 -12.59 13.81 15.58
N HIS A 70 -12.31 14.83 14.77
CA HIS A 70 -11.62 16.02 15.28
C HIS A 70 -12.38 16.68 16.45
N GLY A 71 -13.72 16.56 16.50
CA GLY A 71 -14.54 17.05 17.61
C GLY A 71 -14.37 16.24 18.89
N ASP A 72 -14.25 14.91 18.80
CA ASP A 72 -13.96 14.05 19.96
C ASP A 72 -12.55 14.27 20.48
N LEU A 73 -11.58 14.47 19.57
CA LEU A 73 -10.21 14.75 19.93
C LEU A 73 -10.08 16.11 20.63
N TRP A 74 -10.76 17.14 20.12
CA TRP A 74 -10.79 18.48 20.72
C TRP A 74 -11.39 18.52 22.14
N ARG A 75 -12.26 17.56 22.48
CA ARG A 75 -12.82 17.45 23.84
C ARG A 75 -11.80 17.01 24.89
N LYS A 76 -10.63 16.53 24.46
CA LYS A 76 -9.51 16.20 25.34
C LYS A 76 -8.52 17.35 25.35
N THR A 77 -7.90 17.64 26.48
CA THR A 77 -6.73 18.51 26.49
C THR A 77 -5.55 17.82 25.78
N PRO A 78 -4.57 18.57 25.22
CA PRO A 78 -3.37 17.97 24.63
C PRO A 78 -2.64 17.01 25.58
N ALA A 79 -2.54 17.36 26.87
CA ALA A 79 -1.93 16.51 27.90
C ALA A 79 -2.73 15.21 28.15
N GLU A 80 -4.06 15.29 28.17
CA GLU A 80 -4.92 14.11 28.29
C GLU A 80 -4.81 13.19 27.08
N ALA A 81 -4.72 13.75 25.86
CA ALA A 81 -4.53 12.95 24.65
C ALA A 81 -3.18 12.21 24.70
N LEU A 82 -2.11 12.91 25.09
CA LEU A 82 -0.75 12.37 25.16
C LEU A 82 -0.61 11.21 26.15
N LYS A 83 -1.39 11.21 27.24
CA LYS A 83 -1.38 10.12 28.24
C LYS A 83 -1.71 8.76 27.62
N TYR A 84 -2.54 8.74 26.59
CA TYR A 84 -3.02 7.50 25.97
C TYR A 84 -2.41 7.26 24.59
N ASN A 85 -2.10 8.33 23.85
CA ASN A 85 -1.63 8.23 22.47
C ASN A 85 -0.64 9.38 22.20
N ASN A 86 0.58 9.05 21.83
CA ASN A 86 1.60 10.03 21.46
C ASN A 86 1.70 10.24 19.94
N THR A 87 0.81 9.63 19.15
CA THR A 87 0.88 9.66 17.69
C THR A 87 -0.48 9.91 17.06
N ILE A 88 -0.55 10.96 16.24
CA ILE A 88 -1.76 11.39 15.54
C ILE A 88 -1.45 11.55 14.06
N ILE A 89 -2.30 10.98 13.20
CA ILE A 89 -2.26 11.14 11.76
C ILE A 89 -3.50 11.92 11.33
N PHE A 90 -3.31 12.91 10.44
CA PHE A 90 -4.35 13.62 9.73
C PHE A 90 -4.34 13.18 8.26
N PRO A 91 -5.13 12.16 7.89
CA PRO A 91 -5.16 11.60 6.54
C PRO A 91 -5.68 12.59 5.51
N ASP A 92 -5.22 12.45 4.27
CA ASP A 92 -5.75 13.22 3.14
C ASP A 92 -7.25 12.97 2.98
N TYR A 93 -7.96 13.97 2.44
CA TYR A 93 -9.42 13.96 2.21
C TYR A 93 -10.31 13.93 3.46
N LEU A 94 -9.96 13.13 4.47
CA LEU A 94 -10.74 12.92 5.69
C LEU A 94 -10.72 14.11 6.65
N THR A 95 -9.74 14.99 6.48
CA THR A 95 -9.43 16.09 7.40
C THR A 95 -9.40 17.45 6.71
N GLN A 96 -10.00 17.60 5.52
CA GLN A 96 -9.99 18.87 4.78
C GLN A 96 -10.68 20.01 5.54
N ASN A 97 -11.73 19.68 6.29
CA ASN A 97 -12.49 20.62 7.09
C ASN A 97 -12.21 20.41 8.58
N ILE A 98 -11.29 21.19 9.12
CA ILE A 98 -10.98 21.26 10.55
C ILE A 98 -11.10 22.73 10.99
N PRO A 99 -11.57 23.02 12.23
CA PRO A 99 -11.57 24.38 12.80
C PRO A 99 -10.16 25.00 12.84
N PHE A 100 -10.05 26.31 12.70
CA PHE A 100 -8.74 26.98 12.67
C PHE A 100 -8.03 26.91 14.02
N GLU A 101 -8.81 27.00 15.09
CA GLU A 101 -8.41 26.90 16.49
C GLU A 101 -7.75 25.55 16.79
N PHE A 102 -8.07 24.52 15.99
CA PHE A 102 -7.46 23.19 16.09
C PHE A 102 -5.95 23.20 15.88
N SER A 103 -5.42 24.20 15.15
CA SER A 103 -3.97 24.37 14.98
C SER A 103 -3.24 24.58 16.30
N VAL A 104 -3.78 25.38 17.21
CA VAL A 104 -3.17 25.70 18.51
C VAL A 104 -3.11 24.45 19.39
N TRP A 105 -4.18 23.66 19.42
CA TRP A 105 -4.21 22.41 20.18
C TRP A 105 -3.18 21.40 19.66
N VAL A 106 -2.97 21.33 18.34
CA VAL A 106 -1.95 20.45 17.75
C VAL A 106 -0.55 20.97 18.03
N GLU A 107 -0.34 22.29 18.01
CA GLU A 107 0.92 22.93 18.43
C GLU A 107 1.23 22.54 19.89
N ASP A 108 0.29 22.72 20.82
CA ASP A 108 0.45 22.33 22.23
C ASP A 108 0.71 20.83 22.41
N PHE A 109 -0.01 19.97 21.67
CA PHE A 109 0.19 18.51 21.72
C PHE A 109 1.60 18.12 21.30
N VAL A 110 2.10 18.72 20.23
CA VAL A 110 3.45 18.47 19.73
C VAL A 110 4.50 19.04 20.70
N ASP A 111 4.26 20.22 21.27
CA ASP A 111 5.16 20.84 22.24
C ASP A 111 5.34 19.99 23.51
N LEU A 112 4.27 19.28 23.93
CA LEU A 112 4.30 18.32 25.04
C LEU A 112 4.98 16.98 24.71
N GLY A 113 5.35 16.72 23.45
CA GLY A 113 6.03 15.49 23.03
C GLY A 113 5.25 14.62 22.05
N GLY A 114 4.09 15.07 21.59
CA GLY A 114 3.29 14.37 20.60
C GLY A 114 3.91 14.34 19.20
N ASN A 115 3.64 13.28 18.45
CA ASN A 115 4.06 13.11 17.07
C ASN A 115 2.85 13.27 16.15
N VAL A 116 2.98 14.12 15.14
CA VAL A 116 1.88 14.45 14.23
C VAL A 116 2.31 14.26 12.78
N PHE A 117 1.48 13.56 12.01
CA PHE A 117 1.63 13.44 10.56
C PHE A 117 0.47 14.11 9.84
N ILE A 118 0.76 15.16 9.07
CA ILE A 118 -0.24 15.91 8.29
C ILE A 118 -0.10 15.55 6.82
N VAL A 119 -1.20 15.08 6.21
CA VAL A 119 -1.19 14.61 4.84
C VAL A 119 -1.99 15.55 3.92
N TYR A 120 -1.33 15.97 2.86
CA TYR A 120 -1.87 16.69 1.70
C TYR A 120 -2.78 17.87 2.04
N ASN A 121 -4.08 17.73 1.83
CA ASN A 121 -5.08 18.80 1.83
C ASN A 121 -5.81 18.96 3.18
N CYS A 122 -5.21 18.44 4.26
CA CYS A 122 -5.72 18.61 5.62
C CYS A 122 -5.97 20.10 5.95
N GLY A 123 -7.13 20.46 6.50
CA GLY A 123 -7.43 21.82 6.95
C GLY A 123 -7.43 22.88 5.83
N THR A 124 -7.68 22.51 4.58
CA THR A 124 -7.70 23.44 3.44
C THR A 124 -9.07 24.04 3.14
N MET A 125 -10.14 23.49 3.72
CA MET A 125 -11.51 23.90 3.45
C MET A 125 -12.23 24.43 4.70
N HIS A 126 -13.18 25.32 4.48
CA HIS A 126 -14.20 25.71 5.45
C HIS A 126 -15.32 24.67 5.51
N LYS A 127 -16.19 24.77 6.52
CA LYS A 127 -17.33 23.86 6.70
C LYS A 127 -18.36 23.89 5.56
N ASN A 128 -18.44 25.02 4.85
CA ASN A 128 -19.30 25.18 3.67
C ASN A 128 -18.67 24.61 2.38
N GLY A 129 -17.46 24.02 2.44
CA GLY A 129 -16.76 23.44 1.30
C GLY A 129 -15.90 24.42 0.49
N SER A 130 -15.87 25.71 0.83
CA SER A 130 -14.98 26.67 0.15
C SER A 130 -13.53 26.52 0.62
N TYR A 131 -12.58 26.74 -0.28
CA TYR A 131 -11.16 26.77 0.08
C TYR A 131 -10.83 27.96 0.97
N ARG A 132 -9.90 27.74 1.90
CA ARG A 132 -9.32 28.78 2.75
C ARG A 132 -8.23 29.54 2.00
N GLU A 133 -7.93 30.76 2.45
CA GLU A 133 -6.73 31.49 2.00
C GLU A 133 -5.43 30.86 2.51
N LYS A 134 -5.46 30.35 3.75
CA LYS A 134 -4.36 29.64 4.41
C LYS A 134 -4.88 28.37 5.05
N ALA A 135 -4.14 27.28 4.88
CA ALA A 135 -4.49 26.02 5.52
C ALA A 135 -4.30 26.11 7.04
N VAL A 136 -5.10 25.36 7.80
CA VAL A 136 -5.08 25.37 9.28
C VAL A 136 -3.67 25.22 9.84
N PHE A 137 -2.85 24.31 9.29
CA PHE A 137 -1.51 24.03 9.81
C PHE A 137 -0.39 24.86 9.17
N THR A 138 -0.70 25.97 8.48
CA THR A 138 0.31 26.80 7.80
C THR A 138 1.41 27.29 8.73
N ARG A 139 1.04 27.72 9.95
CA ARG A 139 1.99 28.20 10.95
C ARG A 139 2.89 27.07 11.45
N LEU A 140 2.28 25.98 11.92
CA LEU A 140 3.00 24.80 12.39
C LEU A 140 3.95 24.24 11.33
N LEU A 141 3.53 24.20 10.05
CA LEU A 141 4.33 23.63 8.97
C LEU A 141 5.36 24.61 8.39
N GLY A 142 5.13 25.92 8.48
CA GLY A 142 5.99 26.92 7.85
C GLY A 142 5.82 27.01 6.33
N LEU A 143 4.80 26.38 5.76
CA LEU A 143 4.38 26.55 4.37
C LEU A 143 2.86 26.55 4.27
N ASN A 144 2.32 27.23 3.26
CA ASN A 144 0.91 27.16 2.90
C ASN A 144 0.74 26.23 1.69
N TYR A 145 -0.17 25.25 1.82
CA TYR A 145 -0.44 24.23 0.82
C TYR A 145 -1.87 24.31 0.27
N ILE A 146 -2.55 25.43 0.49
CA ILE A 146 -3.73 25.85 -0.28
C ILE A 146 -3.47 27.21 -0.91
N THR A 147 -3.27 27.22 -2.22
CA THR A 147 -2.87 28.42 -2.97
C THR A 147 -3.84 28.76 -4.10
N TYR A 148 -5.08 28.24 -4.01
CA TYR A 148 -6.12 28.43 -5.02
C TYR A 148 -6.42 29.90 -5.31
N ASN A 149 -6.39 30.77 -4.30
CA ASN A 149 -6.66 32.19 -4.51
C ASN A 149 -5.60 32.89 -5.38
N LYS A 150 -4.36 32.40 -5.35
CA LYS A 150 -3.21 32.94 -6.09
C LYS A 150 -3.01 32.26 -7.45
N TYR A 151 -3.07 30.93 -7.48
CA TYR A 151 -2.73 30.14 -8.67
C TYR A 151 -3.93 29.53 -9.39
N LYS A 152 -5.15 29.63 -8.85
CA LYS A 152 -6.39 29.10 -9.44
C LYS A 152 -6.23 27.63 -9.86
N SER A 153 -6.45 27.30 -11.13
CA SER A 153 -6.29 25.95 -11.67
C SER A 153 -4.87 25.38 -11.52
N LEU A 154 -3.86 26.24 -11.40
CA LEU A 154 -2.46 25.85 -11.18
C LEU A 154 -2.11 25.61 -9.70
N ALA A 155 -3.08 25.69 -8.79
CA ALA A 155 -2.84 25.40 -7.37
C ALA A 155 -2.63 23.90 -7.09
N PHE A 156 -3.10 23.02 -7.97
CA PHE A 156 -2.85 21.59 -7.93
C PHE A 156 -2.31 21.15 -9.29
N GLN A 157 -1.14 20.53 -9.30
CA GLN A 157 -0.44 20.17 -10.54
C GLN A 157 0.20 18.79 -10.41
N MET A 158 0.54 18.21 -11.55
CA MET A 158 1.37 17.01 -11.60
C MET A 158 2.84 17.42 -11.42
N ALA A 159 3.56 16.67 -10.58
CA ALA A 159 5.00 16.85 -10.40
C ALA A 159 5.68 15.49 -10.20
N ASN A 160 6.93 15.38 -10.64
CA ASN A 160 7.75 14.25 -10.25
C ASN A 160 8.15 14.38 -8.78
N VAL A 161 8.24 13.23 -8.11
CA VAL A 161 8.60 13.14 -6.69
C VAL A 161 10.06 12.71 -6.61
N ARG A 162 10.93 13.59 -6.11
CA ARG A 162 12.38 13.37 -6.03
C ARG A 162 12.86 13.43 -4.60
N LEU A 163 13.49 12.35 -4.15
CA LEU A 163 14.09 12.25 -2.82
C LEU A 163 15.33 13.13 -2.79
N LYS A 164 15.57 13.79 -1.65
CA LYS A 164 16.66 14.74 -1.52
C LYS A 164 18.04 14.06 -1.62
N ASP A 165 18.21 12.96 -0.90
CA ASP A 165 19.47 12.25 -0.77
C ASP A 165 19.24 10.80 -0.28
N LYS A 166 20.33 10.03 -0.18
CA LYS A 166 20.31 8.65 0.31
C LYS A 166 19.69 8.52 1.72
N SER A 167 19.91 9.48 2.61
CA SER A 167 19.31 9.44 3.94
C SER A 167 17.78 9.53 3.89
N SER A 168 17.25 10.25 2.90
CA SER A 168 15.82 10.35 2.64
C SER A 168 15.26 9.05 2.03
N VAL A 169 16.01 8.39 1.15
CA VAL A 169 15.69 7.05 0.62
C VAL A 169 15.61 6.03 1.77
N ASP A 170 16.66 5.99 2.59
CA ASP A 170 16.76 5.07 3.72
C ASP A 170 15.69 5.36 4.77
N PHE A 171 15.32 6.63 4.99
CA PHE A 171 14.24 7.01 5.90
C PHE A 171 12.87 6.50 5.42
N LEU A 172 12.54 6.69 4.14
CA LEU A 172 11.27 6.26 3.55
C LEU A 172 11.23 4.76 3.15
N GLU A 173 12.36 4.06 3.19
CA GLU A 173 12.47 2.65 2.81
C GLU A 173 11.98 2.38 1.38
N LEU A 174 12.19 3.35 0.49
CA LEU A 174 11.85 3.19 -0.92
C LEU A 174 12.87 2.24 -1.57
N PRO A 175 12.43 1.17 -2.26
CA PRO A 175 13.35 0.27 -2.94
C PRO A 175 14.21 1.02 -3.96
N LEU A 176 15.50 0.71 -4.02
CA LEU A 176 16.43 1.39 -4.94
C LEU A 176 16.02 1.26 -6.40
N GLY A 177 15.46 0.11 -6.77
CA GLY A 177 14.93 -0.12 -8.11
C GLY A 177 13.71 0.77 -8.46
N LYS A 178 13.08 1.43 -7.49
CA LYS A 178 12.00 2.40 -7.73
C LYS A 178 12.49 3.81 -8.01
N LEU A 179 13.81 4.01 -8.15
CA LEU A 179 14.42 5.32 -8.28
C LEU A 179 15.30 5.41 -9.53
N ASP A 180 15.23 6.55 -10.22
CA ASP A 180 16.22 6.89 -11.24
C ASP A 180 17.54 7.37 -10.60
N GLN A 181 18.52 7.73 -11.45
CA GLN A 181 19.83 8.23 -11.01
C GLN A 181 19.75 9.53 -10.19
N LEU A 182 18.66 10.30 -10.34
CA LEU A 182 18.40 11.53 -9.58
C LEU A 182 17.54 11.28 -8.33
N SER A 183 17.31 10.02 -7.96
CA SER A 183 16.41 9.64 -6.86
C SER A 183 14.96 10.08 -7.07
N THR A 184 14.52 10.12 -8.33
CA THR A 184 13.13 10.37 -8.72
C THR A 184 12.36 9.05 -8.80
N ILE A 185 11.14 9.03 -8.27
CA ILE A 185 10.31 7.81 -8.28
C ILE A 185 9.94 7.41 -9.72
N THR A 186 10.15 6.14 -10.04
CA THR A 186 9.89 5.55 -11.36
C THR A 186 8.89 4.39 -11.32
N GLY A 187 8.39 4.00 -12.49
CA GLY A 187 7.51 2.86 -12.70
C GLY A 187 7.91 2.05 -13.93
N TYR A 188 7.61 0.75 -13.87
CA TYR A 188 7.81 -0.19 -14.97
C TYR A 188 7.15 0.31 -16.25
N GLN A 189 7.87 0.38 -17.37
CA GLN A 189 7.43 0.92 -18.68
C GLN A 189 7.05 2.41 -18.73
N TYR A 190 6.91 3.10 -17.59
CA TYR A 190 6.48 4.51 -17.54
C TYR A 190 7.62 5.50 -17.31
N GLY A 191 8.77 5.04 -16.82
CA GLY A 191 9.87 5.92 -16.42
C GLY A 191 9.48 6.73 -15.19
N LYS A 192 9.80 8.03 -15.19
CA LYS A 192 9.49 8.95 -14.08
C LYS A 192 7.98 9.07 -13.89
N LEU A 193 7.52 8.80 -12.66
CA LEU A 193 6.11 8.96 -12.30
C LEU A 193 5.81 10.39 -11.87
N SER A 194 4.62 10.86 -12.23
CA SER A 194 4.10 12.16 -11.84
C SER A 194 2.91 11.98 -10.91
N TYR A 195 2.84 12.80 -9.86
CA TYR A 195 1.82 12.73 -8.83
C TYR A 195 1.10 14.07 -8.67
N PRO A 196 -0.20 14.07 -8.30
CA PRO A 196 -0.89 15.30 -7.96
C PRO A 196 -0.34 15.88 -6.64
N VAL A 197 0.16 17.11 -6.71
CA VAL A 197 0.72 17.85 -5.57
C VAL A 197 0.07 19.23 -5.48
N ALA A 198 -0.02 19.79 -4.27
CA ALA A 198 -0.41 21.19 -4.11
C ALA A 198 0.79 22.10 -4.38
N LYS A 199 0.59 23.20 -5.10
CA LYS A 199 1.61 24.24 -5.24
C LYS A 199 1.72 24.98 -3.91
N VAL A 200 2.88 24.89 -3.26
CA VAL A 200 3.10 25.47 -1.93
C VAL A 200 3.69 26.87 -2.01
N ASP A 201 3.29 27.73 -1.06
CA ASP A 201 3.97 28.99 -0.74
C ASP A 201 4.79 28.76 0.54
N VAL A 202 6.13 28.75 0.40
CA VAL A 202 7.05 28.45 1.50
C VAL A 202 7.35 29.72 2.27
N ASN A 203 7.08 29.73 3.58
CA ASN A 203 7.43 30.84 4.46
C ASN A 203 8.76 30.55 5.18
N HIS A 204 8.83 29.40 5.85
CA HIS A 204 10.00 28.96 6.62
C HIS A 204 10.01 27.43 6.76
N VAL A 205 10.78 26.77 5.90
CA VAL A 205 11.07 25.34 5.98
C VAL A 205 12.57 25.16 5.84
N ASP A 206 13.21 24.64 6.88
CA ASP A 206 14.64 24.42 6.87
C ASP A 206 15.02 23.33 5.87
N ASN A 207 16.02 23.60 5.04
CA ASN A 207 16.45 22.65 4.01
C ASN A 207 16.93 21.31 4.59
N LYS A 208 17.42 21.29 5.84
CA LYS A 208 17.82 20.06 6.54
C LYS A 208 16.64 19.13 6.87
N ASP A 209 15.43 19.68 7.02
CA ASP A 209 14.23 18.92 7.41
C ASP A 209 13.51 18.32 6.19
N ILE A 210 13.80 18.84 4.99
CA ILE A 210 13.21 18.36 3.73
C ILE A 210 13.77 16.97 3.40
N LEU A 211 12.86 16.06 3.07
CA LEU A 211 13.14 14.69 2.65
C LEU A 211 12.89 14.51 1.14
N VAL A 212 11.87 15.19 0.62
CA VAL A 212 11.38 15.00 -0.75
C VAL A 212 10.98 16.34 -1.36
N TYR A 213 11.29 16.50 -2.64
CA TYR A 213 10.90 17.64 -3.47
C TYR A 213 9.86 17.24 -4.52
N SER A 214 8.99 18.19 -4.85
CA SER A 214 8.21 18.18 -6.08
C SER A 214 9.01 18.88 -7.16
N VAL A 215 9.23 18.21 -8.29
CA VAL A 215 9.85 18.77 -9.50
C VAL A 215 8.75 18.94 -10.55
N TYR A 216 8.42 20.19 -10.86
CA TYR A 216 7.37 20.55 -11.82
C TYR A 216 7.92 20.56 -13.25
N GLU A 217 7.02 20.51 -14.24
CA GLU A 217 7.39 20.53 -15.67
C GLU A 217 8.16 21.79 -16.08
N ASP A 218 7.89 22.93 -15.42
CA ASP A 218 8.61 24.20 -15.62
C ASP A 218 10.02 24.22 -14.99
N GLY A 219 10.47 23.09 -14.43
CA GLY A 219 11.75 22.94 -13.74
C GLY A 219 11.75 23.50 -12.31
N LYS A 220 10.64 24.08 -11.83
CA LYS A 220 10.54 24.56 -10.45
C LYS A 220 10.66 23.39 -9.49
N ILE A 221 11.40 23.59 -8.41
CA ILE A 221 11.57 22.61 -7.33
C ILE A 221 11.01 23.23 -6.05
N LEU A 222 10.07 22.53 -5.41
CA LEU A 222 9.49 22.96 -4.13
C LEU A 222 9.51 21.82 -3.10
N PRO A 223 9.53 22.13 -1.79
CA PRO A 223 9.38 21.11 -0.75
C PRO A 223 8.08 20.32 -0.94
N ASN A 224 8.16 19.00 -0.90
CA ASN A 224 7.02 18.10 -0.92
C ASN A 224 6.78 17.46 0.45
N THR A 225 7.84 16.87 1.00
CA THR A 225 7.79 16.16 2.29
C THR A 225 8.94 16.60 3.16
N PHE A 226 8.65 16.85 4.42
CA PHE A 226 9.65 17.17 5.42
C PHE A 226 9.25 16.61 6.78
N ARG A 227 10.25 16.46 7.66
CA ARG A 227 10.07 16.09 9.05
C ARG A 227 10.91 17.02 9.90
N LYS A 228 10.29 17.63 10.90
CA LYS A 228 10.98 18.52 11.84
C LYS A 228 10.61 18.21 13.28
N LYS A 229 11.54 18.50 14.17
CA LYS A 229 11.27 18.56 15.61
C LYS A 229 10.53 19.87 15.92
N SER A 230 9.50 19.81 16.75
CA SER A 230 8.79 20.99 17.25
C SER A 230 8.49 20.76 18.73
N GLY A 231 8.91 21.68 19.60
CA GLY A 231 8.96 21.46 21.04
C GLY A 231 9.63 20.13 21.41
N LEU A 232 8.95 19.29 22.19
CA LEU A 232 9.44 17.96 22.57
C LEU A 232 9.10 16.87 21.53
N GLY A 233 8.15 17.12 20.63
CA GLY A 233 7.62 16.17 19.66
C GLY A 233 8.13 16.34 18.24
N ASN A 234 7.40 15.73 17.29
CA ASN A 234 7.76 15.77 15.87
C ASN A 234 6.56 16.07 14.98
N VAL A 235 6.81 16.78 13.89
CA VAL A 235 5.84 17.00 12.82
C VAL A 235 6.40 16.47 11.52
N MET A 236 5.63 15.61 10.85
CA MET A 236 5.87 15.21 9.48
C MET A 236 4.76 15.75 8.58
N PHE A 237 5.11 16.18 7.38
CA PHE A 237 4.16 16.62 6.37
C PHE A 237 4.46 15.96 5.04
N ALA A 238 3.41 15.54 4.32
CA ALA A 238 3.52 14.98 2.97
C ALA A 238 2.54 15.68 2.02
N ASN A 239 3.05 16.33 0.98
CA ASN A 239 2.24 16.96 -0.05
C ASN A 239 1.84 15.98 -1.17
N LEU A 240 1.28 14.84 -0.78
CA LEU A 240 0.80 13.77 -1.66
C LEU A 240 -0.49 13.20 -1.07
N ALA A 241 -1.49 12.94 -1.91
CA ALA A 241 -2.77 12.36 -1.49
C ALA A 241 -2.62 10.85 -1.23
N LEU A 242 -1.89 10.47 -0.17
CA LEU A 242 -1.40 9.11 0.06
C LEU A 242 -2.51 8.05 0.06
N GLY A 243 -3.58 8.26 0.83
CA GLY A 243 -4.70 7.34 0.89
C GLY A 243 -5.50 7.29 -0.40
N TYR A 244 -5.66 8.44 -1.07
CA TYR A 244 -6.29 8.49 -2.40
C TYR A 244 -5.49 7.71 -3.46
N LEU A 245 -4.16 7.82 -3.46
CA LEU A 245 -3.28 7.11 -4.40
C LEU A 245 -3.40 5.60 -4.24
N LYS A 246 -3.42 5.06 -3.01
CA LYS A 246 -3.71 3.63 -2.80
C LYS A 246 -5.13 3.28 -3.26
N ALA A 247 -6.14 4.01 -2.80
CA ALA A 247 -7.54 3.66 -3.03
C ALA A 247 -7.94 3.69 -4.53
N TYR A 248 -7.46 4.69 -5.27
CA TYR A 248 -7.91 4.97 -6.65
C TYR A 248 -6.78 4.86 -7.69
N GLY A 249 -5.54 5.12 -7.31
CA GLY A 249 -4.38 5.13 -8.21
C GLY A 249 -3.64 3.80 -8.31
N THR A 250 -3.97 2.79 -7.49
CA THR A 250 -3.26 1.49 -7.43
C THR A 250 -1.77 1.64 -7.12
N ASP A 251 -1.46 2.54 -6.17
CA ASP A 251 -0.11 2.78 -5.68
C ASP A 251 -0.05 2.66 -4.14
N ASP A 252 0.16 1.44 -3.68
CA ASP A 252 0.34 1.10 -2.26
C ASP A 252 1.67 1.61 -1.66
N LEU A 253 2.75 1.60 -2.46
CA LEU A 253 4.12 1.83 -1.96
C LEU A 253 4.23 3.17 -1.26
N ILE A 254 3.70 4.24 -1.88
CA ILE A 254 3.86 5.60 -1.36
C ILE A 254 3.15 5.78 -0.01
N LEU A 255 1.91 5.29 0.14
CA LEU A 255 1.23 5.34 1.44
C LEU A 255 1.99 4.52 2.50
N ARG A 256 2.38 3.29 2.15
CA ARG A 256 3.08 2.38 3.07
C ARG A 256 4.42 2.93 3.54
N SER A 257 5.27 3.39 2.62
CA SER A 257 6.58 3.95 2.94
C SER A 257 6.47 5.13 3.91
N TYR A 258 5.50 6.02 3.69
CA TYR A 258 5.30 7.19 4.56
C TYR A 258 4.75 6.80 5.93
N LEU A 259 3.81 5.86 6.00
CA LEU A 259 3.31 5.33 7.27
C LEU A 259 4.43 4.65 8.07
N ARG A 260 5.21 3.76 7.46
CA ARG A 260 6.34 3.08 8.11
C ARG A 260 7.37 4.09 8.64
N ALA A 261 7.75 5.07 7.82
CA ALA A 261 8.73 6.09 8.22
C ALA A 261 8.24 6.95 9.39
N PHE A 262 6.97 7.36 9.38
CA PHE A 262 6.41 8.13 10.48
C PHE A 262 6.21 7.28 11.74
N LEU A 263 5.60 6.10 11.61
CA LEU A 263 5.23 5.26 12.74
C LEU A 263 6.45 4.62 13.42
N PHE A 264 7.38 4.08 12.64
CA PHE A 264 8.48 3.28 13.19
C PHE A 264 9.75 4.10 13.44
N LYS A 265 10.05 5.10 12.59
CA LYS A 265 11.29 5.90 12.71
C LYS A 265 11.09 7.27 13.38
N THR A 266 9.86 7.74 13.50
CA THR A 266 9.57 9.02 14.17
C THR A 266 8.83 8.78 15.48
N SER A 267 7.75 8.01 15.45
CA SER A 267 6.91 7.75 16.63
C SER A 267 7.33 6.52 17.45
N SER A 268 8.17 5.65 16.89
CA SER A 268 8.61 4.38 17.52
C SER A 268 7.45 3.50 17.98
N ILE A 269 6.37 3.44 17.19
CA ILE A 269 5.21 2.60 17.47
C ILE A 269 5.59 1.11 17.35
N PRO A 270 5.33 0.28 18.38
CA PRO A 270 5.51 -1.16 18.27
C PRO A 270 4.53 -1.75 17.26
N HIS A 271 4.98 -2.77 16.54
CA HIS A 271 4.20 -3.43 15.50
C HIS A 271 4.56 -4.91 15.42
N LEU A 272 3.69 -5.69 14.78
CA LEU A 272 3.98 -7.08 14.42
C LEU A 272 4.59 -7.13 13.02
N ASP A 273 5.73 -7.80 12.89
CA ASP A 273 6.29 -8.01 11.56
C ASP A 273 5.49 -9.07 10.80
N ARG A 274 5.18 -8.75 9.54
CA ARG A 274 4.54 -9.63 8.56
C ARG A 274 5.49 -10.68 7.98
N ALA A 275 6.81 -10.46 8.08
CA ALA A 275 7.80 -11.44 7.64
C ALA A 275 8.03 -12.52 8.72
N PRO A 276 7.94 -13.81 8.36
CA PRO A 276 8.27 -14.89 9.30
C PRO A 276 9.68 -14.69 9.88
N TYR A 277 9.76 -14.64 11.21
CA TYR A 277 11.02 -14.45 11.94
C TYR A 277 11.79 -13.16 11.61
N HIS A 278 11.12 -12.11 11.12
CA HIS A 278 11.75 -10.84 10.72
C HIS A 278 12.80 -11.00 9.62
N LYS A 279 12.61 -11.98 8.71
CA LYS A 279 13.53 -12.24 7.60
C LYS A 279 12.87 -11.90 6.27
N GLY A 280 13.51 -11.00 5.52
CA GLY A 280 13.14 -10.74 4.13
C GLY A 280 13.26 -12.01 3.27
N GLY A 281 12.44 -12.08 2.22
CA GLY A 281 12.44 -13.17 1.25
C GLY A 281 12.46 -12.65 -0.18
N ILE A 282 13.00 -13.46 -1.09
CA ILE A 282 12.94 -13.22 -2.54
C ILE A 282 12.09 -14.33 -3.13
N VAL A 283 11.10 -13.96 -3.94
CA VAL A 283 10.32 -14.92 -4.73
C VAL A 283 10.78 -14.82 -6.17
N LEU A 284 11.35 -15.91 -6.68
CA LEU A 284 11.61 -16.06 -8.12
C LEU A 284 10.39 -16.70 -8.76
N ASN A 285 9.73 -15.95 -9.65
CA ASN A 285 8.57 -16.41 -10.39
C ASN A 285 8.96 -16.64 -11.86
N TRP A 286 8.90 -17.89 -12.29
CA TRP A 286 9.19 -18.32 -13.66
C TRP A 286 7.90 -18.40 -14.46
N HIS A 287 7.83 -17.67 -15.56
CA HIS A 287 6.74 -17.78 -16.52
C HIS A 287 7.12 -18.79 -17.60
N ILE A 288 6.29 -19.83 -17.76
CA ILE A 288 6.50 -20.94 -18.71
C ILE A 288 5.29 -20.98 -19.64
N ASP A 289 5.47 -20.55 -20.88
CA ASP A 289 4.38 -20.29 -21.83
C ASP A 289 4.54 -20.90 -23.23
N ASP A 290 5.77 -21.23 -23.63
CA ASP A 290 6.11 -21.73 -24.97
C ASP A 290 6.62 -23.19 -24.92
N TRP A 291 6.73 -23.82 -26.09
CA TRP A 291 7.21 -25.19 -26.21
C TRP A 291 8.71 -25.34 -25.94
N ARG A 292 9.51 -24.28 -26.16
CA ARG A 292 10.98 -24.26 -26.00
C ARG A 292 11.40 -24.42 -24.55
N GLU A 293 10.57 -23.95 -23.62
CA GLU A 293 10.78 -23.99 -22.18
C GLU A 293 10.84 -25.42 -21.64
N ARG A 294 10.25 -26.39 -22.36
CA ARG A 294 10.40 -27.82 -22.05
C ARG A 294 11.86 -28.25 -22.05
N THR A 295 12.65 -27.73 -22.99
CA THR A 295 14.08 -28.01 -23.09
C THR A 295 14.88 -27.03 -22.23
N ASN A 296 14.52 -25.74 -22.25
CA ASN A 296 15.25 -24.70 -21.49
C ASN A 296 15.25 -24.99 -19.99
N PHE A 297 14.17 -25.54 -19.45
CA PHE A 297 14.11 -25.98 -18.05
C PHE A 297 15.28 -26.88 -17.67
N TYR A 298 15.56 -27.93 -18.45
CA TYR A 298 16.67 -28.85 -18.19
C TYR A 298 18.04 -28.18 -18.38
N ILE A 299 18.15 -27.22 -19.30
CA ILE A 299 19.37 -26.41 -19.47
C ILE A 299 19.61 -25.56 -18.21
N TYR A 300 18.59 -24.85 -17.72
CA TYR A 300 18.70 -24.02 -16.52
C TYR A 300 18.97 -24.86 -15.26
N GLN A 301 18.39 -26.06 -15.17
CA GLN A 301 18.71 -27.01 -14.12
C GLN A 301 20.17 -27.45 -14.18
N LYS A 302 20.67 -27.86 -15.35
CA LYS A 302 22.06 -28.32 -15.54
C LYS A 302 23.08 -27.24 -15.18
N ASN A 303 22.73 -25.97 -15.43
CA ASN A 303 23.57 -24.81 -15.11
C ASN A 303 23.38 -24.29 -13.68
N GLY A 304 22.57 -24.95 -12.84
CA GLY A 304 22.39 -24.59 -11.44
C GLY A 304 21.57 -23.32 -11.19
N ILE A 305 20.86 -22.81 -12.20
CA ILE A 305 19.94 -21.68 -12.09
C ILE A 305 18.68 -22.13 -11.35
N ILE A 306 18.09 -23.24 -11.79
CA ILE A 306 16.99 -23.92 -11.08
C ILE A 306 17.60 -25.01 -10.20
N ARG A 307 17.42 -24.89 -8.87
CA ARG A 307 18.10 -25.75 -7.88
C ARG A 307 17.22 -26.05 -6.66
N LYS A 308 17.40 -27.24 -6.07
CA LYS A 308 16.52 -27.78 -5.01
C LYS A 308 16.58 -27.02 -3.69
N ASN A 309 17.67 -26.33 -3.39
CA ASN A 309 17.82 -25.55 -2.16
C ASN A 309 17.15 -24.16 -2.24
N LEU A 310 16.50 -23.85 -3.36
CA LEU A 310 15.71 -22.63 -3.55
C LEU A 310 14.31 -23.03 -3.98
N HIS A 311 13.33 -22.79 -3.10
CA HIS A 311 11.93 -23.00 -3.44
C HIS A 311 11.47 -21.91 -4.41
N GLN A 312 11.05 -22.31 -5.61
CA GLN A 312 10.69 -21.39 -6.70
C GLN A 312 9.18 -21.39 -6.96
N SER A 313 8.68 -20.33 -7.58
CA SER A 313 7.31 -20.26 -8.07
C SER A 313 7.34 -20.41 -9.59
N ILE A 314 6.71 -21.44 -10.15
CA ILE A 314 6.79 -21.80 -11.58
C ILE A 314 5.38 -21.76 -12.17
N HIS A 315 5.05 -20.71 -12.92
CA HIS A 315 3.70 -20.51 -13.44
C HIS A 315 3.63 -20.95 -14.90
N ILE A 316 2.71 -21.86 -15.22
CA ILE A 316 2.64 -22.54 -16.51
C ILE A 316 1.36 -22.17 -17.27
N THR A 317 1.50 -21.90 -18.56
CA THR A 317 0.39 -21.91 -19.52
C THR A 317 0.30 -23.31 -20.13
N ALA A 318 -0.79 -24.04 -19.92
CA ALA A 318 -0.91 -25.46 -20.19
C ALA A 318 -1.27 -25.79 -21.64
N GLY A 319 -1.81 -24.84 -22.40
CA GLY A 319 -2.36 -25.10 -23.72
C GLY A 319 -1.31 -25.38 -24.79
N ASP A 320 -1.83 -25.87 -25.91
CA ASP A 320 -1.08 -26.43 -27.02
C ASP A 320 -0.66 -25.41 -28.08
N TYR A 321 -1.18 -24.18 -28.02
CA TYR A 321 -0.84 -23.09 -28.92
C TYR A 321 -0.44 -21.82 -28.15
N LEU A 322 0.24 -20.89 -28.83
CA LEU A 322 0.76 -19.66 -28.21
C LEU A 322 0.07 -18.39 -28.72
N PHE A 323 0.08 -18.18 -30.04
CA PHE A 323 -0.42 -16.97 -30.70
C PHE A 323 -1.83 -17.17 -31.25
N GLU A 324 -2.08 -18.31 -31.90
CA GLU A 324 -3.36 -18.62 -32.54
C GLU A 324 -3.68 -20.11 -32.42
N PRO A 325 -4.97 -20.50 -32.29
CA PRO A 325 -5.36 -21.90 -32.27
C PRO A 325 -4.78 -22.68 -33.45
N GLY A 326 -4.00 -23.72 -33.16
CA GLY A 326 -3.40 -24.60 -34.16
C GLY A 326 -1.93 -24.33 -34.49
N ASP A 327 -1.30 -23.28 -33.95
CA ASP A 327 0.13 -23.01 -34.22
C ASP A 327 1.09 -24.03 -33.58
N THR A 328 0.62 -24.83 -32.61
CA THR A 328 1.37 -25.85 -31.87
C THR A 328 2.56 -25.33 -31.05
N LEU A 329 2.66 -24.02 -30.84
CA LEU A 329 3.79 -23.35 -30.18
C LEU A 329 3.63 -23.23 -28.65
N GLY A 330 2.51 -23.68 -28.08
CA GLY A 330 2.28 -23.62 -26.64
C GLY A 330 3.06 -24.69 -25.86
N PHE A 331 3.22 -24.49 -24.55
CA PHE A 331 3.91 -25.44 -23.68
C PHE A 331 3.25 -26.83 -23.61
N ASN A 332 1.95 -26.97 -23.89
CA ASN A 332 1.22 -28.24 -24.02
C ASN A 332 1.46 -29.22 -22.85
N ALA A 333 1.12 -28.79 -21.63
CA ALA A 333 1.38 -29.55 -20.41
C ALA A 333 0.72 -30.95 -20.43
N ALA A 334 -0.46 -31.07 -21.07
CA ALA A 334 -1.18 -32.33 -21.16
C ALA A 334 -0.43 -33.40 -21.97
N LYS A 335 0.27 -33.01 -23.04
CA LYS A 335 1.10 -33.91 -23.86
C LYS A 335 2.46 -34.19 -23.21
N TYR A 336 3.00 -33.24 -22.44
CA TYR A 336 4.31 -33.34 -21.81
C TYR A 336 4.26 -33.25 -20.27
N PRO A 337 3.45 -34.09 -19.60
CA PRO A 337 3.22 -33.96 -18.15
C PRO A 337 4.46 -34.31 -17.32
N TYR A 338 5.39 -35.09 -17.87
CA TYR A 338 6.63 -35.46 -17.20
C TYR A 338 7.53 -34.25 -16.93
N VAL A 339 7.54 -33.25 -17.81
CA VAL A 339 8.32 -32.02 -17.61
C VAL A 339 7.78 -31.23 -16.42
N VAL A 340 6.45 -31.08 -16.33
CA VAL A 340 5.81 -30.44 -15.17
C VAL A 340 6.09 -31.20 -13.88
N ARG A 341 6.03 -32.54 -13.91
CA ARG A 341 6.37 -33.39 -12.75
C ARG A 341 7.83 -33.24 -12.31
N ASP A 342 8.74 -32.98 -13.24
CA ASP A 342 10.12 -32.66 -12.90
C ASP A 342 10.24 -31.26 -12.28
N MET A 343 9.51 -30.27 -12.79
CA MET A 343 9.47 -28.90 -12.24
C MET A 343 8.99 -28.85 -10.78
N ILE A 344 8.02 -29.69 -10.38
CA ILE A 344 7.51 -29.77 -8.99
C ILE A 344 8.64 -30.05 -7.98
N LYS A 345 9.72 -30.72 -8.40
CA LYS A 345 10.85 -31.04 -7.51
C LYS A 345 11.66 -29.80 -7.10
N PHE A 346 11.38 -28.63 -7.69
CA PHE A 346 12.12 -27.39 -7.50
C PHE A 346 11.26 -26.23 -6.99
N GLY A 347 9.94 -26.41 -6.86
CA GLY A 347 9.06 -25.30 -6.52
C GLY A 347 7.56 -25.62 -6.60
N THR A 348 6.76 -24.59 -6.37
CA THR A 348 5.30 -24.63 -6.53
C THR A 348 4.94 -24.37 -7.99
N ILE A 349 4.13 -25.23 -8.60
CA ILE A 349 3.48 -24.96 -9.87
C ILE A 349 2.26 -24.05 -9.65
N GLY A 350 2.23 -22.94 -10.36
CA GLY A 350 1.11 -22.01 -10.47
C GLY A 350 0.55 -21.93 -11.89
N SER A 351 -0.50 -21.15 -12.06
CA SER A 351 -1.16 -20.91 -13.36
C SER A 351 -0.67 -19.62 -13.98
N HIS A 352 -0.20 -19.69 -15.22
CA HIS A 352 0.11 -18.50 -16.00
C HIS A 352 -1.01 -18.23 -17.01
N GLY A 353 -1.86 -17.24 -16.72
CA GLY A 353 -2.95 -16.82 -17.60
C GLY A 353 -4.04 -17.85 -17.86
N GLY A 354 -4.54 -17.82 -19.10
CA GLY A 354 -5.55 -18.73 -19.61
C GLY A 354 -4.92 -19.94 -20.32
N TRP A 355 -5.54 -20.42 -21.40
CA TRP A 355 -5.06 -21.60 -22.13
C TRP A 355 -3.82 -21.33 -23.00
N ALA A 356 -3.69 -20.14 -23.59
CA ALA A 356 -2.61 -19.80 -24.51
C ALA A 356 -2.13 -18.37 -24.26
N HIS A 357 -0.84 -18.18 -24.00
CA HIS A 357 -0.32 -16.96 -23.37
C HIS A 357 -0.53 -15.70 -24.23
N ASN A 358 -0.01 -15.68 -25.46
CA ASN A 358 -0.10 -14.50 -26.32
C ASN A 358 -1.50 -14.33 -26.90
N TRP A 359 -2.17 -15.43 -27.23
CA TRP A 359 -3.55 -15.40 -27.71
C TRP A 359 -4.49 -14.79 -26.65
N PHE A 360 -4.44 -15.28 -25.40
CA PHE A 360 -5.31 -14.83 -24.32
C PHE A 360 -5.13 -13.34 -24.03
N THR A 361 -3.88 -12.89 -23.91
CA THR A 361 -3.50 -11.49 -23.81
C THR A 361 -4.04 -10.65 -24.97
N THR A 362 -3.93 -11.16 -26.19
CA THR A 362 -4.39 -10.45 -27.40
C THR A 362 -5.91 -10.29 -27.40
N GLN A 363 -6.65 -11.32 -27.00
CA GLN A 363 -8.11 -11.23 -26.91
C GLN A 363 -8.56 -10.29 -25.78
N LEU A 364 -7.84 -10.29 -24.66
CA LEU A 364 -8.05 -9.34 -23.56
C LEU A 364 -7.88 -7.88 -24.01
N LYS A 365 -6.76 -7.56 -24.68
CA LYS A 365 -6.50 -6.22 -25.24
C LYS A 365 -7.57 -5.78 -26.23
N LYS A 366 -8.10 -6.72 -27.02
CA LYS A 366 -9.17 -6.47 -28.00
C LYS A 366 -10.58 -6.48 -27.39
N ASN A 367 -10.71 -6.68 -26.07
CA ASN A 367 -11.99 -6.83 -25.36
C ASN A 367 -12.92 -7.87 -26.01
N LYS A 368 -12.35 -8.99 -26.48
CA LYS A 368 -13.06 -10.05 -27.23
C LYS A 368 -13.51 -11.22 -26.36
N LEU A 369 -13.05 -11.30 -25.11
CA LEU A 369 -13.45 -12.34 -24.17
C LEU A 369 -14.46 -11.76 -23.18
N THR A 370 -15.60 -12.43 -23.07
CA THR A 370 -16.53 -12.22 -21.95
C THR A 370 -15.90 -12.70 -20.65
N ASN A 371 -16.42 -12.24 -19.52
CA ASN A 371 -16.01 -12.70 -18.20
C ASN A 371 -16.09 -14.22 -18.05
N ASP A 372 -17.13 -14.86 -18.57
CA ASP A 372 -17.28 -16.32 -18.49
C ASP A 372 -16.23 -17.05 -19.33
N GLN A 373 -15.89 -16.52 -20.52
CA GLN A 373 -14.80 -17.06 -21.34
C GLN A 373 -13.44 -16.88 -20.65
N LEU A 374 -13.21 -15.73 -20.00
CA LEU A 374 -11.99 -15.50 -19.22
C LEU A 374 -11.85 -16.50 -18.09
N ALA A 375 -12.90 -16.67 -17.29
CA ALA A 375 -12.95 -17.68 -16.23
C ALA A 375 -12.71 -19.08 -16.78
N TYR A 376 -13.38 -19.45 -17.88
CA TYR A 376 -13.21 -20.75 -18.53
C TYR A 376 -11.76 -21.03 -18.90
N TYR A 377 -11.08 -20.09 -19.56
CA TYR A 377 -9.69 -20.29 -19.98
C TYR A 377 -8.71 -20.42 -18.81
N VAL A 378 -8.92 -19.66 -17.72
CA VAL A 378 -8.16 -19.82 -16.47
C VAL A 378 -8.44 -21.18 -15.85
N ASP A 379 -9.71 -21.62 -15.83
CA ASP A 379 -10.12 -22.86 -15.19
C ASP A 379 -9.60 -24.10 -15.91
N ILE A 380 -9.62 -24.13 -17.25
CA ILE A 380 -9.07 -25.27 -17.98
C ILE A 380 -7.54 -25.36 -17.85
N ASN A 381 -6.86 -24.20 -17.75
CA ASN A 381 -5.44 -24.16 -17.45
C ASN A 381 -5.15 -24.82 -16.09
N ASN A 382 -5.85 -24.35 -15.05
CA ASN A 382 -5.76 -24.86 -13.69
C ASN A 382 -6.09 -26.35 -13.61
N LYS A 383 -7.13 -26.80 -14.31
CA LYS A 383 -7.57 -28.19 -14.31
C LYS A 383 -6.48 -29.12 -14.85
N VAL A 384 -5.87 -28.78 -15.98
CA VAL A 384 -4.79 -29.59 -16.57
C VAL A 384 -3.60 -29.65 -15.62
N LEU A 385 -3.17 -28.53 -15.06
CA LEU A 385 -2.05 -28.50 -14.14
C LEU A 385 -2.34 -29.30 -12.86
N SER A 386 -3.51 -29.12 -12.25
CA SER A 386 -3.90 -29.85 -11.02
C SER A 386 -3.91 -31.37 -11.23
N LEU A 387 -4.35 -31.85 -12.41
CA LEU A 387 -4.32 -33.27 -12.75
C LEU A 387 -2.89 -33.83 -12.84
N ILE A 388 -1.92 -33.01 -13.28
CA ILE A 388 -0.52 -33.44 -13.41
C ILE A 388 0.20 -33.37 -12.06
N THR A 389 -0.08 -32.33 -11.27
CA THR A 389 0.59 -32.06 -10.00
C THR A 389 -0.01 -32.81 -8.82
N ASN A 390 -1.26 -33.26 -8.93
CA ASN A 390 -2.04 -33.89 -7.86
C ASN A 390 -2.26 -32.95 -6.65
N TYR A 391 -2.39 -31.65 -6.89
CA TYR A 391 -2.83 -30.67 -5.89
C TYR A 391 -3.55 -29.50 -6.58
N ASP A 392 -4.36 -28.77 -5.82
CA ASP A 392 -5.06 -27.58 -6.34
C ASP A 392 -4.09 -26.42 -6.60
N ILE A 393 -4.12 -25.87 -7.80
CA ILE A 393 -3.33 -24.67 -8.14
C ILE A 393 -3.82 -23.46 -7.34
N ARG A 394 -2.89 -22.75 -6.67
CA ARG A 394 -3.19 -21.63 -5.75
C ARG A 394 -2.42 -20.33 -6.03
N GLU A 395 -1.52 -20.32 -7.01
CA GLU A 395 -0.77 -19.14 -7.43
C GLU A 395 -1.07 -18.81 -8.90
N TYR A 396 -1.24 -17.53 -9.20
CA TYR A 396 -1.57 -17.06 -10.55
C TYR A 396 -0.64 -15.96 -11.04
N ALA A 397 -0.32 -15.92 -12.33
CA ALA A 397 0.28 -14.76 -12.97
C ALA A 397 -0.46 -14.40 -14.25
N ALA A 398 -0.84 -13.13 -14.38
CA ALA A 398 -1.46 -12.64 -15.60
C ALA A 398 -0.42 -12.56 -16.74
N PRO A 399 -0.75 -13.06 -17.94
CA PRO A 399 0.16 -13.04 -19.07
C PRO A 399 0.37 -11.59 -19.53
N THR A 400 1.63 -11.25 -19.80
CA THR A 400 2.11 -9.89 -20.09
C THR A 400 1.63 -8.81 -19.10
N GLY A 401 1.29 -9.18 -17.85
CA GLY A 401 0.79 -8.25 -16.84
C GLY A 401 -0.66 -7.76 -17.01
N ILE A 402 -1.43 -8.26 -17.98
CA ILE A 402 -2.81 -7.78 -18.21
C ILE A 402 -3.78 -8.47 -17.27
N HIS A 403 -4.01 -7.84 -16.11
CA HIS A 403 -4.88 -8.35 -15.07
C HIS A 403 -6.17 -7.53 -14.96
N ILE A 404 -7.30 -8.08 -15.43
CA ILE A 404 -8.60 -7.39 -15.44
C ILE A 404 -9.19 -7.30 -14.03
N GLN A 405 -9.03 -6.15 -13.39
CA GLN A 405 -9.65 -5.85 -12.11
C GLN A 405 -11.09 -5.33 -12.24
N PRO A 406 -11.99 -5.65 -11.29
CA PRO A 406 -11.80 -6.56 -10.15
C PRO A 406 -12.09 -8.03 -10.51
N PHE A 407 -12.45 -8.31 -11.76
CA PHE A 407 -13.04 -9.59 -12.17
C PHE A 407 -12.11 -10.78 -11.93
N LEU A 408 -10.88 -10.73 -12.43
CA LEU A 408 -9.95 -11.86 -12.31
C LEU A 408 -9.62 -12.15 -10.85
N THR A 409 -9.29 -11.16 -10.03
CA THR A 409 -9.02 -11.40 -8.61
C THR A 409 -10.22 -12.01 -7.88
N LYS A 410 -11.45 -11.58 -8.19
CA LYS A 410 -12.66 -12.21 -7.63
C LYS A 410 -12.89 -13.64 -8.12
N HIS A 411 -12.53 -13.94 -9.37
CA HIS A 411 -12.56 -15.31 -9.88
C HIS A 411 -11.52 -16.19 -9.16
N LEU A 412 -10.30 -15.70 -8.99
CA LEU A 412 -9.24 -16.36 -8.25
C LEU A 412 -9.65 -16.65 -6.79
N GLU A 413 -10.31 -15.70 -6.12
CA GLU A 413 -10.82 -15.89 -4.75
C GLU A 413 -11.85 -17.02 -4.68
N LYS A 414 -12.81 -17.07 -5.62
CA LYS A 414 -13.80 -18.16 -5.70
C LYS A 414 -13.16 -19.54 -5.94
N ARG A 415 -11.93 -19.57 -6.46
CA ARG A 415 -11.16 -20.79 -6.71
C ARG A 415 -10.08 -21.06 -5.66
N ASN A 416 -10.14 -20.37 -4.51
CA ASN A 416 -9.23 -20.55 -3.38
C ASN A 416 -7.76 -20.32 -3.73
N PHE A 417 -7.47 -19.43 -4.69
CA PHE A 417 -6.12 -18.93 -4.89
C PHE A 417 -5.67 -18.12 -3.67
N LEU A 418 -4.37 -18.17 -3.38
CA LEU A 418 -3.77 -17.44 -2.26
C LEU A 418 -3.15 -16.12 -2.73
N ALA A 419 -2.50 -16.14 -3.90
CA ALA A 419 -1.77 -14.99 -4.38
C ALA A 419 -1.71 -14.92 -5.91
N TYR A 420 -1.43 -13.71 -6.41
CA TYR A 420 -1.15 -13.50 -7.82
C TYR A 420 -0.06 -12.47 -8.06
N TYR A 421 0.77 -12.71 -9.09
CA TYR A 421 1.69 -11.72 -9.62
C TYR A 421 0.92 -10.51 -10.15
N TYR A 422 1.34 -9.30 -9.78
CA TYR A 422 0.64 -8.06 -10.11
C TYR A 422 1.61 -6.96 -10.55
N PRO A 423 1.39 -6.31 -11.71
CA PRO A 423 2.19 -5.15 -12.12
C PRO A 423 1.64 -3.80 -11.59
N GLY A 424 0.55 -3.79 -10.83
CA GLY A 424 0.15 -2.63 -10.02
C GLY A 424 0.84 -2.66 -8.65
N ASP A 425 0.71 -1.58 -7.87
CA ASP A 425 1.35 -1.45 -6.55
C ASP A 425 2.89 -1.66 -6.58
N LEU A 426 3.51 -1.31 -7.71
CA LEU A 426 4.90 -1.62 -8.07
C LEU A 426 5.91 -1.27 -6.98
N GLY A 427 6.80 -2.21 -6.68
CA GLY A 427 7.83 -2.07 -5.67
C GLY A 427 7.30 -2.10 -4.23
N SER A 428 5.99 -2.16 -4.03
CA SER A 428 5.45 -2.52 -2.74
C SER A 428 5.62 -4.01 -2.47
N VAL A 429 5.30 -4.35 -1.26
CA VAL A 429 5.34 -5.69 -0.71
C VAL A 429 4.01 -6.39 -0.96
N PRO A 430 3.88 -7.71 -0.71
CA PRO A 430 2.59 -8.39 -0.87
C PRO A 430 1.50 -7.70 -0.07
N ASN A 431 0.38 -7.36 -0.72
CA ASN A 431 -0.66 -6.50 -0.16
C ASN A 431 -2.06 -6.75 -0.73
N ARG A 432 -3.07 -6.21 -0.06
CA ARG A 432 -4.45 -6.12 -0.57
C ARG A 432 -4.60 -4.95 -1.53
N THR A 433 -5.02 -5.27 -2.74
CA THR A 433 -5.18 -4.30 -3.83
C THR A 433 -6.51 -3.57 -3.75
N PHE A 434 -6.50 -2.35 -4.27
CA PHE A 434 -7.69 -1.53 -4.43
C PHE A 434 -7.94 -1.28 -5.90
N PHE A 435 -9.20 -1.14 -6.29
CA PHE A 435 -9.60 -0.77 -7.63
C PHE A 435 -10.79 0.18 -7.56
N LYS A 436 -10.62 1.38 -8.12
CA LYS A 436 -11.65 2.43 -8.14
C LYS A 436 -12.25 2.71 -6.75
N GLY A 437 -11.40 2.77 -5.73
CA GLY A 437 -11.76 3.08 -4.36
C GLY A 437 -12.09 1.87 -3.48
N LYS A 438 -12.26 0.66 -4.05
CA LYS A 438 -12.67 -0.50 -3.27
C LYS A 438 -11.56 -1.53 -3.18
N MET A 439 -11.36 -2.10 -1.99
CA MET A 439 -10.55 -3.31 -1.84
C MET A 439 -11.12 -4.42 -2.72
N VAL A 440 -10.25 -5.08 -3.47
CA VAL A 440 -10.69 -6.09 -4.46
C VAL A 440 -10.95 -7.44 -3.79
N SER A 441 -10.07 -7.84 -2.88
CA SER A 441 -10.16 -9.08 -2.10
C SER A 441 -9.39 -8.94 -0.78
N GLU A 442 -9.93 -9.52 0.29
CA GLU A 442 -9.24 -9.68 1.58
C GLU A 442 -8.40 -10.96 1.64
N LYS A 443 -8.69 -11.94 0.76
CA LYS A 443 -8.16 -13.31 0.84
C LYS A 443 -7.08 -13.60 -0.18
N VAL A 444 -7.16 -12.95 -1.34
CA VAL A 444 -6.19 -13.15 -2.42
C VAL A 444 -5.23 -11.98 -2.44
N ILE A 445 -3.97 -12.24 -2.14
CA ILE A 445 -2.93 -11.23 -1.97
C ILE A 445 -2.24 -10.97 -3.31
N ALA A 446 -2.12 -9.71 -3.69
CA ALA A 446 -1.24 -9.37 -4.81
C ALA A 446 0.21 -9.48 -4.37
N PHE A 447 1.04 -10.00 -5.27
CA PHE A 447 2.49 -9.94 -5.21
C PHE A 447 2.97 -8.93 -6.27
N PRO A 448 3.18 -7.67 -5.89
CA PRO A 448 3.70 -6.66 -6.80
C PRO A 448 5.09 -7.03 -7.30
N VAL A 449 5.37 -6.77 -8.57
CA VAL A 449 6.73 -6.90 -9.08
C VAL A 449 7.63 -5.78 -8.54
N MET A 450 8.88 -6.13 -8.25
CA MET A 450 9.93 -5.20 -7.86
C MET A 450 10.71 -4.78 -9.10
N PRO A 451 10.52 -3.56 -9.64
CA PRO A 451 11.24 -3.13 -10.83
C PRO A 451 12.66 -2.67 -10.49
N TYR A 452 13.54 -2.72 -11.49
CA TYR A 452 14.71 -1.86 -11.60
C TYR A 452 14.42 -0.79 -12.65
N ARG A 453 14.03 0.39 -12.18
CA ARG A 453 13.55 1.52 -12.97
C ARG A 453 12.37 1.11 -13.86
N GLU A 454 12.63 0.99 -15.16
CA GLU A 454 11.64 0.70 -16.19
C GLU A 454 11.61 -0.78 -16.57
N ILE A 455 12.40 -1.62 -15.89
CA ILE A 455 12.67 -3.02 -16.23
C ILE A 455 12.26 -3.96 -15.08
N VAL A 456 11.77 -5.16 -15.39
CA VAL A 456 11.35 -6.14 -14.36
C VAL A 456 11.85 -7.57 -14.58
N SER A 457 12.32 -7.93 -15.78
CA SER A 457 12.74 -9.29 -16.11
C SER A 457 14.21 -9.40 -16.49
N VAL A 458 14.84 -10.54 -16.19
CA VAL A 458 16.26 -10.83 -16.54
C VAL A 458 16.53 -10.65 -18.04
N GLN A 459 15.56 -11.00 -18.89
CA GLN A 459 15.65 -10.76 -20.33
C GLN A 459 15.77 -9.27 -20.64
N GLU A 460 14.90 -8.44 -20.06
CA GLU A 460 14.97 -6.99 -20.24
C GLU A 460 16.27 -6.40 -19.67
N PHE A 461 16.84 -6.94 -18.58
CA PHE A 461 18.16 -6.52 -18.10
C PHE A 461 19.24 -6.77 -19.16
N ALA A 462 19.22 -7.96 -19.80
CA ALA A 462 20.16 -8.29 -20.87
C ALA A 462 19.95 -7.41 -22.12
N ASP A 463 18.69 -7.23 -22.54
CA ASP A 463 18.33 -6.41 -23.71
C ASP A 463 18.73 -4.93 -23.53
N ASN A 464 18.72 -4.44 -22.28
CA ASN A 464 19.14 -3.08 -21.93
C ASN A 464 20.61 -2.98 -21.49
N ASN A 465 21.40 -4.04 -21.63
CA ASN A 465 22.82 -4.09 -21.24
C ASN A 465 23.08 -3.64 -19.79
N ILE A 466 22.17 -3.97 -18.86
CA ILE A 466 22.38 -3.68 -17.44
C ILE A 466 23.45 -4.62 -16.89
N SER A 467 24.46 -4.05 -16.24
CA SER A 467 25.57 -4.83 -15.70
C SER A 467 25.19 -5.58 -14.42
N ALA A 468 25.90 -6.67 -14.09
CA ALA A 468 25.67 -7.40 -12.85
C ALA A 468 26.04 -6.62 -11.56
N SER A 469 26.77 -5.50 -11.71
CA SER A 469 27.15 -4.61 -10.61
C SER A 469 26.11 -3.54 -10.28
N GLU A 470 25.14 -3.35 -11.19
CA GLU A 470 23.96 -2.51 -11.00
C GLU A 470 22.79 -3.34 -10.45
#